data_AF-A0A1X2HYW3-F1
#
_entry.id   AF-A0A1X2HYW3-F1
#
_cell.length_a   1.000
_cell.length_b   1.000
_cell.length_c   1.000
_cell.angle_alpha   90.00
_cell.angle_beta   90.00
_cell.angle_gamma   90.00
#
_symmetry.space_group_name_H-M   'P 1'
#
loop_
_entity.id
_entity.type
_entity.pdbx_description
1 polymer ?
#
loop_
_entity_poly.entity_id
_entity_poly.type
_entity_poly.pdbx_seq_one_letter_code
_entity_poly.pdbx_strand_id
1 'polypeptide(L)'
;MYVFELENIVTQEPPETPFKVVLIDIQRAAKQRELHCVETPLASSSQLTPFVALSYRWGELPEMLVDTSQDYMASVMSFHLTDLFDLCALMAQEPDLKTIPYLWLDAICVDQVNPVRRKATIYQMTAIYEQAAYIVAVPDLHREYLATSLVNSSRIISLIATYRHMIYCLIIQKEGMAATELDQQWMDSIGIPKGNLERRQWFMDTCFSKKIRCRPTATDMGDESVDAWWVRQVEEDDWKQQISQRGSDISQAMTFLTQLIVDWSSRVWVISEYQLAKKKPSGKMKYWFMLLGYSYFLGEPFFEFHFDATTRDANVGENKGTYAFQVDQSVRLFHNAMVRQLKEQSFLEMILGSKASKNEDRFYSILPLSEYRHQLISATDQKKKSIDQWHITTIVTVKVKLFEFMKALDQLTLLFLSFQQYTLILPSFATADVAWARLTEFQQYDHTNFDFSKPDQIVALSQRQLNNGSNGDKADVLSLQPKMYYRLHYNDESIQLITGVAPEDKQQQQLWHRLGLDTVHDRSWDMVCIPNDYGPAAINDPALEDMTKLLLLGNAEKNKWILYTTYSVNYWWQYNPSAWKTYDNQSTGTVFAIY
;
A
#
# COMPACT_ATOMS: atom_id res chain seq x y z
N MET A 1 -10.22 23.94 -1.17
CA MET A 1 -9.07 24.73 -1.67
C MET A 1 -8.37 23.90 -2.72
N TYR A 2 -8.27 24.21 -4.00
CA TYR A 2 -8.80 25.25 -4.89
C TYR A 2 -9.04 24.57 -6.26
N VAL A 3 -10.08 25.01 -6.98
CA VAL A 3 -10.49 24.53 -8.31
C VAL A 3 -9.52 25.09 -9.36
N PHE A 4 -9.04 24.25 -10.30
CA PHE A 4 -8.23 24.70 -11.45
C PHE A 4 -9.11 24.86 -12.70
N GLU A 5 -9.18 26.09 -13.22
CA GLU A 5 -9.49 26.34 -14.63
C GLU A 5 -8.22 26.04 -15.45
N LEU A 6 -8.28 24.97 -16.25
CA LEU A 6 -7.28 24.62 -17.25
C LEU A 6 -7.80 25.05 -18.62
N GLU A 7 -7.68 26.34 -18.95
CA GLU A 7 -7.85 26.79 -20.33
C GLU A 7 -6.57 27.41 -20.88
N ASN A 8 -6.21 26.93 -22.08
CA ASN A 8 -5.26 27.47 -23.05
C ASN A 8 -3.77 27.45 -22.69
N ILE A 9 -3.07 26.39 -23.12
CA ILE A 9 -1.61 26.40 -23.31
C ILE A 9 -1.28 26.23 -24.80
N VAL A 10 -0.91 27.37 -25.37
CA VAL A 10 -0.10 27.55 -26.57
C VAL A 10 1.11 26.63 -26.50
N THR A 11 1.43 25.97 -27.61
CA THR A 11 2.68 25.26 -27.86
C THR A 11 3.88 26.17 -27.58
N GLN A 12 4.46 26.08 -26.38
CA GLN A 12 5.73 26.74 -26.07
C GLN A 12 6.87 25.86 -26.59
N GLU A 13 7.67 26.43 -27.48
CA GLU A 13 9.01 25.94 -27.80
C GLU A 13 9.81 25.74 -26.50
N PRO A 14 10.74 24.76 -26.46
CA PRO A 14 11.55 24.54 -25.26
C PRO A 14 12.24 25.86 -24.87
N PRO A 15 12.05 26.35 -23.63
CA PRO A 15 12.68 27.59 -23.21
C PRO A 15 14.19 27.47 -23.35
N GLU A 16 14.84 28.46 -23.95
CA GLU A 16 16.30 28.51 -24.16
C GLU A 16 17.10 28.44 -22.84
N THR A 17 16.44 28.69 -21.70
CA THR A 17 17.08 28.67 -20.38
C THR A 17 16.93 27.30 -19.71
N PRO A 18 18.04 26.69 -19.22
CA PRO A 18 17.98 25.44 -18.47
C PRO A 18 17.08 25.59 -17.24
N PHE A 19 16.29 24.54 -16.96
CA PHE A 19 15.43 24.51 -15.78
C PHE A 19 16.27 24.67 -14.52
N LYS A 20 15.86 25.56 -13.62
CA LYS A 20 16.51 25.77 -12.33
C LYS A 20 15.72 25.07 -11.23
N VAL A 21 16.41 24.32 -10.39
CA VAL A 21 15.87 23.70 -9.18
C VAL A 21 16.26 24.55 -7.96
N VAL A 22 15.31 24.74 -7.04
CA VAL A 22 15.54 25.38 -5.75
C VAL A 22 15.94 24.30 -4.74
N LEU A 23 16.97 24.54 -3.94
CA LEU A 23 17.50 23.59 -2.95
C LEU A 23 17.73 24.27 -1.60
N ILE A 24 17.58 23.55 -0.50
CA ILE A 24 17.81 24.03 0.88
C ILE A 24 19.26 23.71 1.29
N ASP A 25 19.98 24.68 1.87
CA ASP A 25 21.31 24.46 2.48
C ASP A 25 21.18 23.67 3.79
N ILE A 26 21.66 22.42 3.78
CA ILE A 26 21.57 21.49 4.92
C ILE A 26 22.36 22.02 6.13
N GLN A 27 23.54 22.61 5.91
CA GLN A 27 24.43 23.03 7.00
C GLN A 27 23.88 24.26 7.72
N ARG A 28 23.32 25.23 6.98
CA ARG A 28 22.64 26.38 7.57
C ARG A 28 21.38 25.96 8.32
N ALA A 29 20.53 25.13 7.69
CA ALA A 29 19.34 24.58 8.35
C ALA A 29 19.69 23.84 9.66
N ALA A 30 20.75 23.02 9.64
CA ALA A 30 21.21 22.27 10.82
C ALA A 30 21.77 23.16 11.94
N LYS A 31 22.66 24.11 11.61
CA LYS A 31 23.45 24.87 12.61
C LYS A 31 22.79 26.17 13.03
N GLN A 32 22.17 26.87 12.09
CA GLN A 32 21.58 28.19 12.30
C GLN A 32 20.07 28.10 12.52
N ARG A 33 19.45 26.94 12.26
CA ARG A 33 17.99 26.76 12.26
C ARG A 33 17.29 27.80 11.39
N GLU A 34 17.94 28.11 10.27
CA GLU A 34 17.50 29.08 9.26
C GLU A 34 17.32 28.35 7.93
N LEU A 35 16.21 28.63 7.24
CA LEU A 35 16.01 28.14 5.88
C LEU A 35 16.67 29.10 4.90
N HIS A 36 17.71 28.61 4.24
CA HIS A 36 18.36 29.31 3.15
C HIS A 36 18.25 28.45 1.90
N CYS A 37 17.48 28.93 0.91
CA CYS A 37 17.35 28.25 -0.37
C CYS A 37 18.26 28.86 -1.43
N VAL A 38 18.73 28.04 -2.37
CA VAL A 38 19.55 28.44 -3.52
C VAL A 38 18.94 27.91 -4.80
N GLU A 39 18.94 28.71 -5.86
CA GLU A 39 18.63 28.26 -7.22
C GLU A 39 19.88 27.70 -7.90
N THR A 40 19.79 26.50 -8.46
CA THR A 40 20.86 25.91 -9.28
C THR A 40 20.28 25.29 -10.57
N PRO A 41 20.97 25.32 -11.71
CA PRO A 41 20.53 24.61 -12.90
C PRO A 41 20.43 23.09 -12.64
N LEU A 42 19.32 22.47 -13.05
CA LEU A 42 19.16 21.02 -13.07
C LEU A 42 19.95 20.48 -14.30
N ALA A 43 21.27 20.46 -14.18
CA ALA A 43 22.20 20.29 -15.29
C ALA A 43 22.15 18.89 -15.92
N SER A 44 22.30 18.82 -17.25
CA SER A 44 22.41 17.58 -18.03
C SER A 44 23.85 17.05 -18.19
N SER A 45 24.88 17.73 -17.67
CA SER A 45 26.27 17.23 -17.76
C SER A 45 27.27 17.82 -16.74
N SER A 46 28.19 16.93 -16.31
CA SER A 46 29.47 17.04 -15.58
C SER A 46 29.62 17.85 -14.27
N GLN A 47 28.78 18.84 -13.95
CA GLN A 47 28.86 19.58 -12.68
C GLN A 47 27.53 19.53 -11.92
N LEU A 48 27.02 18.32 -11.70
CA LEU A 48 25.79 18.15 -10.93
C LEU A 48 26.07 18.52 -9.47
N THR A 49 25.38 19.54 -8.98
CA THR A 49 25.37 19.87 -7.56
C THR A 49 24.69 18.73 -6.82
N PRO A 50 25.37 17.96 -5.95
CA PRO A 50 24.74 16.84 -5.28
C PRO A 50 23.72 17.35 -4.26
N PHE A 51 22.56 16.70 -4.22
CA PHE A 51 21.52 16.98 -3.24
C PHE A 51 20.81 15.69 -2.81
N VAL A 52 20.22 15.71 -1.62
CA VAL A 52 19.29 14.68 -1.14
C VAL A 52 17.88 15.07 -1.55
N ALA A 53 17.08 14.16 -2.11
CA ALA A 53 15.65 14.37 -2.28
C ALA A 53 14.89 13.70 -1.13
N LEU A 54 13.98 14.42 -0.50
CA LEU A 54 13.18 13.88 0.59
C LEU A 54 11.91 13.21 0.07
N SER A 55 11.56 12.08 0.67
CA SER A 55 10.27 11.42 0.51
C SER A 55 9.54 11.42 1.85
N TYR A 56 8.33 11.94 1.91
CA TYR A 56 7.62 12.15 3.17
C TYR A 56 6.10 12.25 2.94
N ARG A 57 5.36 12.31 4.04
CA ARG A 57 3.89 12.39 4.03
C ARG A 57 3.40 13.85 3.89
N TRP A 58 2.51 14.10 2.93
CA TRP A 58 1.91 15.43 2.71
C TRP A 58 0.71 15.75 3.63
N GLY A 59 0.69 16.96 4.18
CA GLY A 59 -0.50 17.77 4.51
C GLY A 59 -1.42 17.32 5.65
N GLU A 60 -1.08 17.64 6.90
CA GLU A 60 -1.95 17.39 8.08
C GLU A 60 -1.81 18.43 9.21
N LEU A 61 -0.97 19.44 9.02
CA LEU A 61 -0.74 20.53 9.96
C LEU A 61 -1.36 21.84 9.46
N PRO A 62 -1.62 22.79 10.38
CA PRO A 62 -1.93 24.17 9.99
C PRO A 62 -0.86 24.75 9.07
N GLU A 63 -1.29 25.59 8.14
CA GLU A 63 -0.40 26.23 7.18
C GLU A 63 0.62 27.15 7.87
N MET A 64 1.89 26.96 7.50
CA MET A 64 3.01 27.79 7.89
C MET A 64 3.63 28.44 6.65
N LEU A 65 3.70 29.77 6.64
CA LEU A 65 4.39 30.51 5.58
C LEU A 65 5.86 30.70 5.93
N VAL A 66 6.72 30.39 4.97
CA VAL A 66 8.17 30.37 5.15
C VAL A 66 8.83 31.16 4.03
N ASP A 67 9.67 32.13 4.39
CA ASP A 67 10.47 32.86 3.41
C ASP A 67 11.59 31.96 2.87
N THR A 68 11.65 31.79 1.55
CA THR A 68 12.66 30.97 0.89
C THR A 68 13.90 31.77 0.48
N SER A 69 13.88 33.09 0.58
CA SER A 69 14.87 34.01 -0.01
C SER A 69 15.02 33.91 -1.55
N GLN A 70 14.06 33.28 -2.25
CA GLN A 70 14.02 33.11 -3.72
C GLN A 70 12.81 33.81 -4.36
N ASP A 71 12.42 34.96 -3.81
CA ASP A 71 11.27 35.78 -4.25
C ASP A 71 9.88 35.11 -4.11
N TYR A 72 9.75 34.06 -3.29
CA TYR A 72 8.44 33.49 -2.93
C TYR A 72 8.40 32.98 -1.49
N MET A 73 7.18 32.93 -0.95
CA MET A 73 6.88 32.30 0.34
C MET A 73 6.42 30.86 0.10
N ALA A 74 7.06 29.89 0.74
CA ALA A 74 6.61 28.51 0.76
C ALA A 74 5.47 28.33 1.77
N SER A 75 4.45 27.56 1.38
CA SER A 75 3.36 27.15 2.25
C SER A 75 3.59 25.71 2.70
N VAL A 76 3.92 25.52 3.98
CA VAL A 76 4.24 24.23 4.57
C VAL A 76 3.08 23.78 5.46
N MET A 77 2.45 22.66 5.12
CA MET A 77 1.34 22.06 5.87
C MET A 77 1.64 20.63 6.36
N SER A 78 2.85 20.14 6.14
CA SER A 78 3.16 18.71 6.28
C SER A 78 4.01 18.40 7.51
N PHE A 79 4.80 19.35 8.00
CA PHE A 79 5.72 19.15 9.12
C PHE A 79 6.06 20.48 9.79
N HIS A 80 6.56 20.42 11.03
CA HIS A 80 7.14 21.61 11.68
C HIS A 80 8.57 21.83 11.22
N LEU A 81 8.98 23.10 11.06
CA LEU A 81 10.36 23.45 10.70
C LEU A 81 11.39 22.92 11.70
N THR A 82 11.01 22.80 12.98
CA THR A 82 11.86 22.21 14.01
C THR A 82 12.28 20.78 13.66
N ASP A 83 11.34 19.95 13.21
CA ASP A 83 11.62 18.58 12.80
C ASP A 83 12.50 18.53 11.54
N LEU A 84 12.29 19.45 10.59
CA LEU A 84 13.15 19.59 9.41
C LEU A 84 14.59 19.97 9.78
N PHE A 85 14.78 20.94 10.69
CA PHE A 85 16.12 21.33 11.14
C PHE A 85 16.85 20.19 11.86
N ASP A 86 16.12 19.45 12.69
CA ASP A 86 16.64 18.29 13.40
C ASP A 86 17.05 17.18 12.40
N LEU A 87 16.26 16.98 11.33
CA LEU A 87 16.59 16.07 10.23
C LEU A 87 17.84 16.54 9.47
N CYS A 88 17.96 17.84 9.15
CA CYS A 88 19.17 18.39 8.51
C CYS A 88 20.41 18.19 9.40
N ALA A 89 20.27 18.32 10.72
CA ALA A 89 21.36 18.06 11.66
C ALA A 89 21.80 16.58 11.66
N LEU A 90 20.86 15.64 11.52
CA LEU A 90 21.16 14.22 11.32
C LEU A 90 21.89 13.99 9.99
N MET A 91 21.37 14.52 8.87
CA MET A 91 22.00 14.38 7.55
C MET A 91 23.42 14.98 7.50
N ALA A 92 23.64 16.10 8.20
CA ALA A 92 24.94 16.76 8.28
C ALA A 92 26.02 15.93 9.01
N GLN A 93 25.62 14.91 9.78
CA GLN A 93 26.53 14.04 10.53
C GLN A 93 26.53 12.59 10.01
N GLU A 94 25.50 12.19 9.27
CA GLU A 94 25.39 10.85 8.67
C GLU A 94 26.55 10.59 7.69
N PRO A 95 27.25 9.45 7.79
CA PRO A 95 28.50 9.21 7.05
C PRO A 95 28.43 9.40 5.53
N ASP A 96 27.32 9.00 4.91
CA ASP A 96 27.10 9.03 3.46
C ASP A 96 26.45 10.34 2.99
N LEU A 97 25.73 11.05 3.86
CA LEU A 97 25.01 12.29 3.53
C LEU A 97 25.78 13.57 3.91
N LYS A 98 26.73 13.52 4.85
CA LYS A 98 27.44 14.71 5.36
C LYS A 98 28.19 15.52 4.30
N THR A 99 28.54 14.90 3.17
CA THR A 99 29.24 15.55 2.05
C THR A 99 28.28 16.20 1.05
N ILE A 100 26.98 15.95 1.18
CA ILE A 100 25.94 16.48 0.30
C ILE A 100 25.40 17.76 0.95
N PRO A 101 25.63 18.94 0.34
CA PRO A 101 25.33 20.22 0.98
C PRO A 101 23.85 20.62 0.92
N TYR A 102 23.07 19.97 0.05
CA TYR A 102 21.74 20.44 -0.30
C TYR A 102 20.64 19.39 -0.13
N LEU A 103 19.44 19.86 0.20
CA LEU A 103 18.22 19.08 0.32
C LEU A 103 17.16 19.64 -0.65
N TRP A 104 16.47 18.76 -1.36
CA TRP A 104 15.28 19.09 -2.12
C TRP A 104 14.04 18.55 -1.41
N LEU A 105 13.05 19.42 -1.24
CA LEU A 105 11.80 19.15 -0.54
C LEU A 105 10.68 19.94 -1.20
N ASP A 106 9.76 19.27 -1.89
CA ASP A 106 8.69 19.89 -2.69
C ASP A 106 7.85 20.96 -1.96
N ALA A 107 7.56 20.80 -0.67
CA ALA A 107 6.80 21.78 0.12
C ALA A 107 7.50 23.15 0.24
N ILE A 108 8.82 23.20 0.08
CA ILE A 108 9.63 24.42 0.19
C ILE A 108 10.23 24.80 -1.16
N CYS A 109 10.80 23.83 -1.88
CA CYS A 109 11.53 24.01 -3.14
C CYS A 109 10.64 24.25 -4.37
N VAL A 110 9.31 24.20 -4.20
CA VAL A 110 8.34 24.49 -5.27
C VAL A 110 7.59 25.76 -4.92
N ASP A 111 7.60 26.74 -5.83
CA ASP A 111 6.80 27.95 -5.72
C ASP A 111 5.31 27.62 -5.87
N GLN A 112 4.65 27.32 -4.74
CA GLN A 112 3.25 26.92 -4.71
C GLN A 112 2.28 28.05 -5.10
N VAL A 113 2.73 29.30 -5.03
CA VAL A 113 1.93 30.50 -5.31
C VAL A 113 1.89 30.77 -6.82
N ASN A 114 3.02 30.60 -7.51
CA ASN A 114 3.10 30.81 -8.96
C ASN A 114 2.72 29.52 -9.73
N PRO A 115 1.54 29.45 -10.36
CA PRO A 115 1.08 28.23 -11.01
C PRO A 115 1.96 27.81 -12.19
N VAL A 116 2.61 28.75 -12.87
CA VAL A 116 3.51 28.46 -14.00
C VAL A 116 4.80 27.81 -13.50
N ARG A 117 5.45 28.40 -12.49
CA ARG A 117 6.68 27.84 -11.87
C ARG A 117 6.39 26.49 -11.21
N ARG A 118 5.32 26.39 -10.40
CA ARG A 118 4.87 25.12 -9.82
C ARG A 118 4.74 24.03 -10.87
N LYS A 119 4.01 24.32 -11.95
CA LYS A 119 3.75 23.37 -13.03
C LYS A 119 5.04 22.97 -13.74
N ALA A 120 5.93 23.92 -14.02
CA ALA A 120 7.24 23.65 -14.59
C ALA A 120 8.06 22.70 -13.69
N THR A 121 8.07 22.92 -12.37
CA THR A 121 8.78 22.04 -11.43
C THR A 121 8.13 20.67 -11.30
N ILE A 122 6.80 20.58 -11.27
CA ILE A 122 6.08 19.30 -11.25
C ILE A 122 6.46 18.45 -12.46
N TYR A 123 6.55 19.05 -13.66
CA TYR A 123 7.00 18.35 -14.86
C TYR A 123 8.45 17.87 -14.81
N GLN A 124 9.26 18.42 -13.90
CA GLN A 124 10.65 18.03 -13.69
C GLN A 124 10.84 17.14 -12.45
N MET A 125 9.79 16.78 -11.69
CA MET A 125 9.93 15.99 -10.46
C MET A 125 10.67 14.67 -10.69
N THR A 126 10.32 13.92 -11.74
CA THR A 126 11.02 12.68 -12.10
C THR A 126 12.52 12.94 -12.31
N ALA A 127 12.88 13.97 -13.07
CA ALA A 127 14.27 14.32 -13.33
C ALA A 127 15.01 14.78 -12.05
N ILE A 128 14.33 15.51 -11.16
CA ILE A 128 14.88 15.93 -9.87
C ILE A 128 15.20 14.71 -9.00
N TYR A 129 14.25 13.78 -8.83
CA TYR A 129 14.49 12.55 -8.05
C TYR A 129 15.53 11.64 -8.71
N GLU A 130 15.54 11.53 -10.04
CA GLU A 130 16.57 10.78 -10.77
C GLU A 130 17.98 11.35 -10.54
N GLN A 131 18.14 12.68 -10.54
CA GLN A 131 19.42 13.36 -10.33
C GLN A 131 19.87 13.45 -8.86
N ALA A 132 18.96 13.29 -7.89
CA ALA A 132 19.32 13.30 -6.48
C ALA A 132 20.40 12.25 -6.16
N ALA A 133 21.37 12.59 -5.31
CA ALA A 133 22.40 11.64 -4.88
C ALA A 133 21.80 10.52 -4.01
N TYR A 134 20.87 10.88 -3.12
CA TYR A 134 20.07 9.94 -2.33
C TYR A 134 18.61 10.36 -2.31
N ILE A 135 17.73 9.37 -2.15
CA ILE A 135 16.35 9.58 -1.75
C ILE A 135 16.22 9.08 -0.31
N VAL A 136 15.79 9.96 0.58
CA VAL A 136 15.62 9.67 2.01
C VAL A 136 14.14 9.67 2.36
N ALA A 137 13.61 8.54 2.81
CA ALA A 137 12.24 8.44 3.32
C ALA A 137 12.15 8.86 4.78
N VAL A 138 11.19 9.71 5.12
CA VAL A 138 10.87 10.10 6.50
C VAL A 138 9.37 9.95 6.72
N PRO A 139 8.89 8.73 7.00
CA PRO A 139 7.46 8.41 7.08
C PRO A 139 6.69 9.24 8.11
N ASP A 140 7.36 9.69 9.17
CA ASP A 140 6.77 10.35 10.34
C ASP A 140 7.22 11.81 10.50
N LEU A 141 7.66 12.46 9.41
CA LEU A 141 8.06 13.89 9.43
C LEU A 141 6.95 14.82 9.97
N HIS A 142 5.69 14.36 9.91
CA HIS A 142 4.49 15.00 10.46
C HIS A 142 4.26 14.64 11.95
N ARG A 143 5.34 14.56 12.75
CA ARG A 143 5.34 14.04 14.12
C ARG A 143 4.34 14.72 15.04
N GLU A 144 4.18 16.03 14.92
CA GLU A 144 3.23 16.81 15.72
C GLU A 144 1.78 16.36 15.48
N TYR A 145 1.39 16.13 14.23
CA TYR A 145 0.06 15.61 13.90
C TYR A 145 -0.15 14.23 14.51
N LEU A 146 0.87 13.36 14.44
CA LEU A 146 0.79 12.04 15.08
C LEU A 146 0.53 12.18 16.57
N ALA A 147 1.15 13.14 17.25
CA ALA A 147 0.96 13.37 18.68
C ALA A 147 -0.43 13.92 19.04
N THR A 148 -1.08 14.71 18.17
CA THR A 148 -2.35 15.37 18.47
C THR A 148 -3.60 14.64 17.96
N SER A 149 -3.51 13.88 16.87
CA SER A 149 -4.69 13.38 16.14
C SER A 149 -5.17 11.99 16.56
N LEU A 150 -4.31 11.19 17.19
CA LEU A 150 -4.58 9.78 17.48
C LEU A 150 -4.73 9.59 19.00
N VAL A 151 -5.92 9.21 19.45
CA VAL A 151 -6.25 9.05 20.89
C VAL A 151 -5.24 8.19 21.66
N ASN A 152 -4.60 7.23 20.97
CA ASN A 152 -3.62 6.31 21.56
C ASN A 152 -2.15 6.61 21.18
N SER A 153 -1.89 7.58 20.30
CA SER A 153 -0.52 7.81 19.82
C SER A 153 0.40 8.40 20.88
N SER A 154 -0.09 9.25 21.78
CA SER A 154 0.76 9.86 22.81
C SER A 154 1.46 8.79 23.67
N ARG A 155 0.72 7.74 24.06
CA ARG A 155 1.28 6.57 24.75
C ARG A 155 2.32 5.87 23.88
N ILE A 156 1.99 5.56 22.62
CA ILE A 156 2.90 4.83 21.72
C ILE A 156 4.16 5.64 21.41
N ILE A 157 4.05 6.95 21.20
CA ILE A 157 5.17 7.87 21.01
C ILE A 157 6.06 7.87 22.26
N SER A 158 5.47 7.87 23.46
CA SER A 158 6.23 7.71 24.69
C SER A 158 6.93 6.35 24.77
N LEU A 159 6.30 5.26 24.32
CA LEU A 159 6.95 3.94 24.27
C LEU A 159 8.14 3.95 23.30
N ILE A 160 7.98 4.54 22.12
CA ILE A 160 9.09 4.69 21.15
C ILE A 160 10.22 5.51 21.77
N ALA A 161 9.90 6.62 22.42
CA ALA A 161 10.88 7.45 23.11
C ALA A 161 11.61 6.68 24.24
N THR A 162 10.91 5.85 25.00
CA THR A 162 11.47 5.02 26.08
C THR A 162 12.38 3.92 25.52
N TYR A 163 11.99 3.27 24.42
CA TYR A 163 12.68 2.10 23.87
C TYR A 163 13.49 2.39 22.60
N ARG A 164 13.78 3.67 22.28
CA ARG A 164 14.38 4.10 21.01
C ARG A 164 15.66 3.37 20.62
N HIS A 165 16.58 3.14 21.55
CA HIS A 165 17.85 2.47 21.29
C HIS A 165 17.62 0.99 20.95
N MET A 166 16.71 0.33 21.68
CA MET A 166 16.33 -1.05 21.39
C MET A 166 15.66 -1.14 20.01
N ILE A 167 14.69 -0.27 19.73
CA ILE A 167 13.99 -0.23 18.43
C ILE A 167 14.98 0.00 17.28
N TYR A 168 15.91 0.94 17.42
CA TYR A 168 16.95 1.20 16.43
C TYR A 168 17.81 -0.05 16.17
N CYS A 169 18.28 -0.72 17.24
CA CYS A 169 19.04 -1.95 17.12
C CYS A 169 18.25 -3.09 16.46
N LEU A 170 16.95 -3.20 16.74
CA LEU A 170 16.06 -4.20 16.15
C LEU A 170 15.86 -3.98 14.65
N ILE A 171 15.68 -2.72 14.21
CA ILE A 171 15.46 -2.38 12.80
C ILE A 171 16.72 -2.59 11.95
N ILE A 172 17.89 -2.20 12.45
CA ILE A 172 19.15 -2.32 11.67
C ILE A 172 19.66 -3.78 11.58
N GLN A 173 19.10 -4.70 12.37
CA GLN A 173 19.51 -6.10 12.44
C GLN A 173 21.03 -6.30 12.61
N LYS A 174 21.72 -5.39 13.31
CA LYS A 174 23.16 -5.54 13.61
C LYS A 174 23.34 -6.80 14.46
N GLU A 175 24.01 -7.81 13.91
CA GLU A 175 24.21 -9.10 14.57
C GLU A 175 24.85 -8.95 15.97
N GLY A 176 24.17 -9.49 16.98
CA GLY A 176 24.79 -10.14 18.14
C GLY A 176 25.06 -9.31 19.39
N MET A 177 25.57 -8.08 19.29
CA MET A 177 26.10 -7.40 20.50
C MET A 177 25.25 -6.26 21.04
N ALA A 178 24.78 -5.33 20.21
CA ALA A 178 24.15 -4.10 20.71
C ALA A 178 22.78 -4.35 21.38
N ALA A 179 21.89 -5.14 20.77
CA ALA A 179 20.58 -5.44 21.36
C ALA A 179 20.72 -6.29 22.64
N THR A 180 21.58 -7.31 22.62
CA THR A 180 21.89 -8.16 23.78
C THR A 180 22.44 -7.35 24.94
N GLU A 181 23.32 -6.39 24.66
CA GLU A 181 23.89 -5.50 25.67
C GLU A 181 22.83 -4.57 26.27
N LEU A 182 21.96 -3.97 25.45
CA LEU A 182 20.85 -3.15 25.93
C LEU A 182 19.86 -3.95 26.80
N ASP A 183 19.58 -5.21 26.42
CA ASP A 183 18.78 -6.12 27.23
C ASP A 183 19.46 -6.44 28.56
N GLN A 184 20.76 -6.71 28.54
CA GLN A 184 21.55 -6.97 29.75
C GLN A 184 21.57 -5.75 30.68
N GLN A 185 21.79 -4.54 30.15
CA GLN A 185 21.78 -3.29 30.91
C GLN A 185 20.42 -3.01 31.52
N TRP A 186 19.33 -3.20 30.76
CA TRP A 186 17.97 -3.02 31.27
C TRP A 186 17.62 -4.05 32.37
N MET A 187 17.95 -5.32 32.17
CA MET A 187 17.76 -6.36 33.19
C MET A 187 18.54 -6.05 34.47
N ASP A 188 19.77 -5.54 34.34
CA ASP A 188 20.56 -5.06 35.48
C ASP A 188 19.87 -3.90 36.19
N SER A 189 19.24 -2.96 35.46
CA SER A 189 18.59 -1.80 36.07
C SER A 189 17.32 -2.13 36.83
N ILE A 190 16.67 -3.27 36.54
CA ILE A 190 15.51 -3.77 37.29
C ILE A 190 15.89 -4.83 38.34
N GLY A 191 17.20 -5.04 38.57
CA GLY A 191 17.69 -5.89 39.66
C GLY A 191 17.73 -7.40 39.37
N ILE A 192 17.64 -7.83 38.10
CA ILE A 192 17.72 -9.25 37.75
C ILE A 192 19.14 -9.80 38.05
N PRO A 193 19.28 -10.85 38.89
CA PRO A 193 20.59 -11.37 39.29
C PRO A 193 21.49 -11.80 38.12
N LYS A 194 22.76 -11.36 38.12
CA LYS A 194 23.75 -11.60 37.04
C LYS A 194 24.23 -13.05 36.92
N GLY A 195 24.16 -13.81 38.01
CA GLY A 195 24.69 -15.18 38.09
C GLY A 195 23.69 -16.28 37.78
N ASN A 196 22.44 -15.93 37.44
CA ASN A 196 21.41 -16.93 37.26
C ASN A 196 21.67 -17.70 35.95
N LEU A 197 21.86 -19.03 36.04
CA LEU A 197 21.83 -19.91 34.87
C LEU A 197 20.53 -19.69 34.10
N GLU A 198 19.46 -19.29 34.78
CA GLU A 198 18.21 -18.81 34.19
C GLU A 198 18.42 -17.56 33.34
N ARG A 199 19.28 -16.58 33.63
CA ARG A 199 19.48 -15.43 32.72
C ARG A 199 19.93 -15.85 31.30
N ARG A 200 20.65 -16.98 31.18
CA ARG A 200 21.07 -17.61 29.91
C ARG A 200 20.08 -18.68 29.40
N GLN A 201 19.55 -19.50 30.30
CA GLN A 201 18.59 -20.56 30.00
C GLN A 201 17.19 -20.00 29.69
N TRP A 202 16.85 -18.80 30.19
CA TRP A 202 15.59 -18.06 29.99
C TRP A 202 15.55 -17.34 28.64
N PHE A 203 16.71 -16.95 28.11
CA PHE A 203 16.85 -16.61 26.69
C PHE A 203 16.43 -17.81 25.79
N MET A 204 16.51 -19.03 26.32
CA MET A 204 16.21 -20.28 25.61
C MET A 204 14.83 -20.90 25.98
N ASP A 205 14.35 -20.82 27.24
CA ASP A 205 13.33 -21.76 27.76
C ASP A 205 12.00 -21.17 28.29
N THR A 206 11.90 -19.90 28.71
CA THR A 206 10.87 -19.50 29.70
C THR A 206 9.48 -19.17 29.14
N CYS A 207 9.08 -19.92 28.12
CA CYS A 207 7.83 -19.71 27.40
C CYS A 207 7.03 -20.99 27.16
N PHE A 208 7.54 -22.15 27.59
CA PHE A 208 6.91 -23.44 27.30
C PHE A 208 6.24 -24.16 28.47
N SER A 209 6.13 -23.56 29.67
CA SER A 209 5.47 -24.24 30.79
C SER A 209 4.31 -23.44 31.39
N LYS A 210 3.10 -23.66 30.86
CA LYS A 210 1.81 -23.26 31.47
C LYS A 210 1.41 -24.11 32.69
N LYS A 211 2.33 -24.89 33.29
CA LYS A 211 2.04 -25.72 34.45
C LYS A 211 2.99 -25.39 35.60
N ILE A 212 2.64 -24.34 36.35
CA ILE A 212 3.02 -24.25 37.76
C ILE A 212 1.73 -24.07 38.56
N ARG A 213 1.11 -25.20 38.88
CA ARG A 213 0.25 -25.35 40.06
C ARG A 213 0.78 -26.53 40.83
N CYS A 214 1.56 -26.25 41.86
CA CYS A 214 1.66 -27.05 43.08
C CYS A 214 2.07 -26.08 44.20
N ARG A 215 1.38 -26.14 45.35
CA ARG A 215 1.94 -25.59 46.60
C ARG A 215 3.31 -26.24 46.82
N PRO A 216 4.34 -25.49 47.23
CA PRO A 216 5.63 -26.10 47.56
C PRO A 216 5.41 -27.13 48.67
N THR A 217 6.03 -28.30 48.50
CA THR A 217 6.13 -29.27 49.59
C THR A 217 7.20 -28.79 50.57
N ALA A 218 7.14 -29.21 51.85
CA ALA A 218 8.14 -28.84 52.85
C ALA A 218 9.59 -29.21 52.44
N THR A 219 9.73 -30.16 51.51
CA THR A 219 11.00 -30.56 50.89
C THR A 219 11.53 -29.57 49.85
N ASP A 220 10.68 -28.72 49.26
CA ASP A 220 11.09 -27.73 48.24
C ASP A 220 11.64 -26.43 48.85
N MET A 221 11.34 -26.16 50.12
CA MET A 221 11.70 -24.90 50.81
C MET A 221 13.05 -24.96 51.56
N GLY A 222 13.65 -26.14 51.74
CA GLY A 222 14.91 -26.28 52.49
C GLY A 222 14.86 -25.66 53.90
N ASP A 223 15.94 -25.03 54.35
CA ASP A 223 16.02 -24.23 55.59
C ASP A 223 15.49 -22.79 55.43
N GLU A 224 14.93 -22.45 54.27
CA GLU A 224 14.49 -21.09 53.98
C GLU A 224 13.14 -20.77 54.64
N SER A 225 13.00 -19.58 55.24
CA SER A 225 11.74 -19.19 55.86
C SER A 225 10.66 -19.00 54.80
N VAL A 226 9.42 -19.32 55.16
CA VAL A 226 8.23 -19.14 54.29
C VAL A 226 8.13 -17.69 53.81
N ASP A 227 8.49 -16.72 54.66
CA ASP A 227 8.49 -15.30 54.30
C ASP A 227 9.58 -14.95 53.27
N ALA A 228 10.78 -15.52 53.39
CA ALA A 228 11.86 -15.33 52.42
C ALA A 228 11.53 -15.98 51.06
N TRP A 229 10.89 -17.15 51.08
CA TRP A 229 10.37 -17.79 49.87
C TRP A 229 9.27 -16.95 49.20
N TRP A 230 8.31 -16.41 49.97
CA TRP A 230 7.26 -15.55 49.42
C TRP A 230 7.78 -14.22 48.89
N VAL A 231 8.70 -13.56 49.60
CA VAL A 231 9.36 -12.34 49.09
C VAL A 231 10.07 -12.63 47.78
N ARG A 232 10.80 -13.75 47.69
CA ARG A 232 11.44 -14.19 46.44
C ARG A 232 10.42 -14.45 45.33
N GLN A 233 9.30 -15.11 45.60
CA GLN A 233 8.27 -15.36 44.59
C GLN A 233 7.55 -14.09 44.12
N VAL A 234 7.27 -13.16 45.03
CA VAL A 234 6.66 -11.86 44.70
C VAL A 234 7.63 -10.99 43.89
N GLU A 235 8.91 -10.95 44.28
CA GLU A 235 9.97 -10.30 43.50
C GLU A 235 10.15 -10.99 42.14
N GLU A 236 10.06 -12.32 42.09
CA GLU A 236 10.08 -13.09 40.84
C GLU A 236 8.92 -12.76 39.91
N ASP A 237 7.72 -12.54 40.43
CA ASP A 237 6.56 -12.22 39.63
C ASP A 237 6.57 -10.77 39.12
N ASP A 238 7.15 -9.84 39.88
CA ASP A 238 7.27 -8.43 39.47
C ASP A 238 8.20 -8.25 38.26
N TRP A 239 9.43 -8.76 38.29
CA TRP A 239 10.32 -8.62 37.13
C TRP A 239 9.82 -9.40 35.91
N LYS A 240 9.14 -10.55 36.10
CA LYS A 240 8.47 -11.28 34.99
C LYS A 240 7.39 -10.43 34.33
N GLN A 241 6.57 -9.74 35.14
CA GLN A 241 5.58 -8.81 34.62
C GLN A 241 6.23 -7.64 33.87
N GLN A 242 7.30 -7.06 34.41
CA GLN A 242 8.04 -5.96 33.75
C GLN A 242 8.63 -6.39 32.40
N ILE A 243 9.17 -7.60 32.30
CA ILE A 243 9.64 -8.18 31.03
C ILE A 243 8.49 -8.33 30.03
N SER A 244 7.40 -8.98 30.46
CA SER A 244 6.24 -9.19 29.58
C SER A 244 5.69 -7.85 29.09
N GLN A 245 5.63 -6.85 29.97
CA GLN A 245 5.20 -5.50 29.65
C GLN A 245 6.14 -4.85 28.63
N ARG A 246 7.46 -4.89 28.87
CA ARG A 246 8.46 -4.36 27.92
C ARG A 246 8.34 -5.00 26.53
N GLY A 247 8.13 -6.32 26.47
CA GLY A 247 7.96 -7.04 25.20
C GLY A 247 6.71 -6.58 24.45
N SER A 248 5.60 -6.45 25.18
CA SER A 248 4.35 -5.90 24.64
C SER A 248 4.52 -4.47 24.14
N ASP A 249 5.22 -3.63 24.90
CA ASP A 249 5.40 -2.22 24.56
C ASP A 249 6.30 -2.03 23.33
N ILE A 250 7.40 -2.79 23.23
CA ILE A 250 8.25 -2.81 22.04
C ILE A 250 7.47 -3.32 20.82
N SER A 251 6.68 -4.39 20.99
CA SER A 251 5.84 -4.94 19.91
C SER A 251 4.82 -3.91 19.41
N GLN A 252 4.18 -3.17 20.31
CA GLN A 252 3.24 -2.10 19.96
C GLN A 252 3.94 -0.95 19.23
N ALA A 253 5.12 -0.53 19.70
CA ALA A 253 5.93 0.48 19.03
C ALA A 253 6.33 0.06 17.62
N MET A 254 6.82 -1.17 17.44
CA MET A 254 7.16 -1.73 16.13
C MET A 254 5.95 -1.85 15.20
N THR A 255 4.78 -2.24 15.72
CA THR A 255 3.54 -2.30 14.95
C THR A 255 3.13 -0.92 14.46
N PHE A 256 3.28 0.12 15.28
CA PHE A 256 3.01 1.49 14.88
C PHE A 256 3.98 1.98 13.80
N LEU A 257 5.29 1.73 13.94
CA LEU A 257 6.26 2.07 12.88
C LEU A 257 5.96 1.33 11.57
N THR A 258 5.49 0.08 11.64
CA THR A 258 5.02 -0.68 10.47
C THR A 258 3.83 0.01 9.78
N GLN A 259 2.85 0.50 10.57
CA GLN A 259 1.71 1.23 10.03
C GLN A 259 2.12 2.55 9.38
N LEU A 260 3.13 3.25 9.93
CA LEU A 260 3.67 4.47 9.34
C LEU A 260 4.32 4.20 7.98
N ILE A 261 5.05 3.10 7.83
CA ILE A 261 5.58 2.66 6.53
C ILE A 261 4.45 2.43 5.54
N VAL A 262 3.46 1.61 5.91
CA VAL A 262 2.33 1.29 5.03
C VAL A 262 1.57 2.55 4.63
N ASP A 263 1.33 3.47 5.56
CA ASP A 263 0.65 4.72 5.26
C ASP A 263 1.46 5.60 4.30
N TRP A 264 2.75 5.83 4.60
CA TRP A 264 3.65 6.61 3.75
C TRP A 264 3.78 6.01 2.35
N SER A 265 4.12 4.72 2.25
CA SER A 265 4.36 4.04 0.96
C SER A 265 3.09 3.89 0.12
N SER A 266 1.90 3.91 0.73
CA SER A 266 0.64 3.86 0.00
C SER A 266 0.29 5.18 -0.71
N ARG A 267 0.99 6.28 -0.44
CA ARG A 267 0.66 7.57 -1.06
C ARG A 267 1.14 7.64 -2.50
N VAL A 268 0.27 8.14 -3.37
CA VAL A 268 0.45 8.09 -4.82
C VAL A 268 1.78 8.68 -5.31
N TRP A 269 2.22 9.81 -4.75
CA TRP A 269 3.48 10.45 -5.14
C TRP A 269 4.70 9.69 -4.59
N VAL A 270 4.63 9.25 -3.34
CA VAL A 270 5.66 8.43 -2.67
C VAL A 270 5.96 7.15 -3.46
N ILE A 271 4.94 6.55 -4.10
CA ILE A 271 5.14 5.39 -4.97
C ILE A 271 6.15 5.67 -6.08
N SER A 272 6.06 6.82 -6.73
CA SER A 272 7.05 7.18 -7.76
C SER A 272 8.45 7.36 -7.20
N GLU A 273 8.56 7.90 -5.99
CA GLU A 273 9.83 8.25 -5.37
C GLU A 273 10.64 6.99 -5.01
N TYR A 274 10.03 5.98 -4.39
CA TYR A 274 10.76 4.75 -4.07
C TYR A 274 11.00 3.87 -5.31
N GLN A 275 10.15 3.93 -6.35
CA GLN A 275 10.41 3.25 -7.62
C GLN A 275 11.58 3.90 -8.37
N LEU A 276 11.77 5.22 -8.24
CA LEU A 276 12.97 5.89 -8.74
C LEU A 276 14.21 5.53 -7.90
N ALA A 277 14.07 5.45 -6.56
CA ALA A 277 15.14 4.97 -5.69
C ALA A 277 15.60 3.55 -6.07
N LYS A 278 14.65 2.65 -6.40
CA LYS A 278 14.91 1.29 -6.86
C LYS A 278 15.76 1.23 -8.14
N LYS A 279 15.64 2.23 -9.02
CA LYS A 279 16.40 2.32 -10.29
C LYS A 279 17.78 2.96 -10.11
N LYS A 280 18.09 3.55 -8.95
CA LYS A 280 19.39 4.18 -8.72
C LYS A 280 20.52 3.13 -8.68
N PRO A 281 21.75 3.49 -9.10
CA PRO A 281 22.89 2.56 -9.07
C PRO A 281 23.21 2.00 -7.69
N SER A 282 22.86 2.72 -6.62
CA SER A 282 23.03 2.23 -5.24
C SER A 282 22.19 0.99 -4.95
N GLY A 283 21.05 0.79 -5.62
CA GLY A 283 20.08 -0.26 -5.30
C GLY A 283 19.47 -0.14 -3.91
N LYS A 284 19.60 1.03 -3.27
CA LYS A 284 19.22 1.28 -1.87
C LYS A 284 18.45 2.57 -1.69
N MET A 285 17.54 2.58 -0.72
CA MET A 285 16.87 3.76 -0.20
C MET A 285 17.21 3.94 1.28
N LYS A 286 17.57 5.15 1.69
CA LYS A 286 17.75 5.47 3.12
C LYS A 286 16.42 5.88 3.74
N TYR A 287 16.20 5.56 5.00
CA TYR A 287 15.00 5.99 5.72
C TYR A 287 15.27 6.30 7.19
N TRP A 288 14.42 7.15 7.78
CA TRP A 288 14.53 7.58 9.17
C TRP A 288 13.15 7.82 9.80
N PHE A 289 13.06 7.64 11.12
CA PHE A 289 11.88 7.99 11.91
C PHE A 289 12.22 9.11 12.91
N MET A 290 11.61 10.28 12.75
CA MET A 290 11.75 11.42 13.65
C MET A 290 11.36 11.10 15.09
N LEU A 291 10.45 10.13 15.29
CA LEU A 291 10.03 9.65 16.61
C LEU A 291 11.15 9.00 17.43
N LEU A 292 12.23 8.51 16.80
CA LEU A 292 13.40 8.01 17.53
C LEU A 292 14.20 9.14 18.20
N GLY A 293 14.00 10.38 17.78
CA GLY A 293 14.61 11.59 18.33
C GLY A 293 16.05 11.82 17.86
N TYR A 294 16.32 13.02 17.36
CA TYR A 294 17.59 13.33 16.70
C TYR A 294 18.81 13.31 17.63
N SER A 295 18.68 13.82 18.87
CA SER A 295 19.82 14.05 19.77
C SER A 295 20.51 12.77 20.22
N TYR A 296 19.82 11.63 20.18
CA TYR A 296 20.33 10.34 20.66
C TYR A 296 21.10 9.56 19.59
N PHE A 297 20.93 9.93 18.32
CA PHE A 297 21.47 9.21 17.17
C PHE A 297 22.28 10.12 16.25
N LEU A 298 22.80 11.24 16.78
CA LEU A 298 23.71 12.09 16.03
C LEU A 298 24.97 11.32 15.62
N GLY A 299 25.23 11.26 14.32
CA GLY A 299 26.37 10.52 13.73
C GLY A 299 26.10 9.03 13.48
N GLU A 300 24.95 8.51 13.90
CA GLU A 300 24.53 7.16 13.53
C GLU A 300 24.04 7.12 12.07
N PRO A 301 24.25 6.01 11.34
CA PRO A 301 23.77 5.87 9.98
C PRO A 301 22.23 5.83 9.93
N PHE A 302 21.69 6.30 8.81
CA PHE A 302 20.27 6.10 8.52
C PHE A 302 20.01 4.61 8.23
N PHE A 303 18.78 4.17 8.40
CA PHE A 303 18.41 2.82 8.01
C PHE A 303 18.49 2.68 6.49
N GLU A 304 18.86 1.49 6.00
CA GLU A 304 18.94 1.21 4.58
C GLU A 304 17.94 0.10 4.20
N PHE A 305 17.16 0.36 3.16
CA PHE A 305 16.36 -0.66 2.49
C PHE A 305 17.03 -1.02 1.16
N HIS A 306 17.37 -2.29 1.01
CA HIS A 306 18.00 -2.85 -0.17
C HIS A 306 16.94 -3.49 -1.07
N PHE A 307 16.78 -3.00 -2.29
CA PHE A 307 15.75 -3.52 -3.21
C PHE A 307 16.13 -4.88 -3.82
N ASP A 308 17.43 -5.17 -3.90
CA ASP A 308 17.98 -6.41 -4.47
C ASP A 308 17.97 -7.57 -3.49
N ALA A 309 18.06 -7.29 -2.18
CA ALA A 309 18.01 -8.29 -1.13
C ALA A 309 16.80 -9.21 -1.37
N THR A 310 17.08 -10.47 -1.72
CA THR A 310 16.09 -11.53 -1.52
C THR A 310 15.71 -11.45 -0.05
N THR A 311 14.42 -11.59 0.26
CA THR A 311 13.96 -11.78 1.64
C THR A 311 14.90 -12.81 2.24
N ARG A 312 15.90 -12.36 3.01
CA ARG A 312 16.90 -13.24 3.60
C ARG A 312 16.08 -14.31 4.26
N ASP A 313 16.24 -15.56 3.82
CA ASP A 313 15.45 -16.67 4.31
C ASP A 313 15.41 -16.54 5.81
N ALA A 314 14.26 -16.09 6.32
CA ALA A 314 14.03 -15.89 7.73
C ALA A 314 13.78 -17.26 8.36
N ASN A 315 14.66 -18.22 8.03
CA ASN A 315 14.95 -19.45 8.74
C ASN A 315 15.60 -19.08 10.07
N VAL A 316 14.88 -18.23 10.82
CA VAL A 316 15.07 -18.01 12.23
C VAL A 316 14.65 -19.33 12.86
N GLY A 317 15.64 -20.10 13.33
CA GLY A 317 15.41 -21.43 13.90
C GLY A 317 14.27 -21.44 14.91
N GLU A 318 13.45 -22.50 14.86
CA GLU A 318 12.11 -22.60 15.48
C GLU A 318 12.07 -22.56 17.02
N ASN A 319 13.19 -22.36 17.72
CA ASN A 319 13.26 -22.39 19.18
C ASN A 319 13.65 -21.03 19.78
N LYS A 320 12.70 -20.08 19.81
CA LYS A 320 12.83 -18.82 20.59
C LYS A 320 11.68 -18.70 21.60
N GLY A 321 11.95 -18.25 22.83
CA GLY A 321 10.90 -18.01 23.84
C GLY A 321 9.95 -16.85 23.47
N THR A 322 8.70 -16.83 23.97
CA THR A 322 7.61 -15.82 23.84
C THR A 322 8.07 -14.35 23.83
N TYR A 323 8.91 -13.86 24.75
CA TYR A 323 9.36 -12.45 24.68
C TYR A 323 10.15 -12.20 23.40
N ALA A 324 11.21 -13.01 23.19
CA ALA A 324 12.02 -12.94 21.98
C ALA A 324 11.15 -13.17 20.75
N PHE A 325 10.19 -14.09 20.80
CA PHE A 325 9.25 -14.42 19.74
C PHE A 325 8.32 -13.26 19.39
N GLN A 326 7.73 -12.54 20.37
CA GLN A 326 6.85 -11.40 20.09
C GLN A 326 7.59 -10.23 19.45
N VAL A 327 8.76 -9.88 20.00
CA VAL A 327 9.60 -8.81 19.45
C VAL A 327 10.11 -9.21 18.06
N ASP A 328 10.62 -10.44 17.91
CA ASP A 328 11.09 -10.99 16.64
C ASP A 328 9.97 -11.12 15.60
N GLN A 329 8.75 -11.49 16.00
CA GLN A 329 7.57 -11.48 15.14
C GLN A 329 7.25 -10.04 14.69
N SER A 330 7.29 -9.06 15.58
CA SER A 330 7.00 -7.66 15.24
C SER A 330 8.05 -7.06 14.29
N VAL A 331 9.32 -7.40 14.50
CA VAL A 331 10.43 -7.03 13.61
C VAL A 331 10.28 -7.71 12.24
N ARG A 332 9.96 -9.02 12.21
CA ARG A 332 9.65 -9.73 10.97
C ARG A 332 8.48 -9.10 10.22
N LEU A 333 7.40 -8.76 10.92
CA LEU A 333 6.25 -8.07 10.33
C LEU A 333 6.64 -6.70 9.76
N PHE A 334 7.48 -5.94 10.46
CA PHE A 334 8.00 -4.67 9.96
C PHE A 334 8.80 -4.85 8.65
N HIS A 335 9.74 -5.77 8.61
CA HIS A 335 10.55 -6.02 7.40
C HIS A 335 9.71 -6.61 6.25
N ASN A 336 8.79 -7.52 6.54
CA ASN A 336 7.86 -8.06 5.54
C ASN A 336 6.98 -6.95 4.97
N ALA A 337 6.50 -6.02 5.80
CA ALA A 337 5.77 -4.87 5.32
C ALA A 337 6.63 -3.97 4.43
N MET A 338 7.88 -3.67 4.82
CA MET A 338 8.82 -2.92 3.98
C MET A 338 9.03 -3.57 2.61
N VAL A 339 9.29 -4.88 2.58
CA VAL A 339 9.47 -5.63 1.33
C VAL A 339 8.20 -5.59 0.49
N ARG A 340 7.06 -5.91 1.10
CA ARG A 340 5.75 -5.95 0.42
C ARG A 340 5.40 -4.59 -0.19
N GLN A 341 5.63 -3.51 0.55
CA GLN A 341 5.29 -2.16 0.12
C GLN A 341 6.25 -1.61 -0.94
N LEU A 342 7.57 -1.81 -0.78
CA LEU A 342 8.57 -1.12 -1.61
C LEU A 342 9.08 -1.95 -2.79
N LYS A 343 8.98 -3.29 -2.73
CA LYS A 343 9.55 -4.18 -3.75
C LYS A 343 8.50 -4.93 -4.56
N GLU A 344 7.47 -5.44 -3.91
CA GLU A 344 6.58 -6.48 -4.48
C GLU A 344 5.27 -5.95 -5.05
N GLN A 345 5.03 -4.63 -5.03
CA GLN A 345 3.78 -4.08 -5.54
C GLN A 345 3.69 -4.19 -7.06
N SER A 346 2.58 -4.76 -7.54
CA SER A 346 2.23 -4.76 -8.95
C SER A 346 1.75 -3.38 -9.43
N PHE A 347 1.67 -3.20 -10.75
CA PHE A 347 1.08 -2.00 -11.34
C PHE A 347 -0.35 -1.74 -10.83
N LEU A 348 -1.20 -2.78 -10.78
CA LEU A 348 -2.58 -2.67 -10.31
C LEU A 348 -2.66 -2.27 -8.83
N GLU A 349 -1.80 -2.85 -7.98
CA GLU A 349 -1.71 -2.49 -6.55
C GLU A 349 -1.32 -1.04 -6.36
N MET A 350 -0.28 -0.59 -7.06
CA MET A 350 0.15 0.79 -6.99
C MET A 350 -0.98 1.72 -7.41
N ILE A 351 -1.62 1.47 -8.57
CA ILE A 351 -2.58 2.42 -9.15
C ILE A 351 -3.91 2.44 -8.42
N LEU A 352 -4.46 1.29 -8.00
CA LEU A 352 -5.77 1.23 -7.33
C LEU A 352 -5.68 1.24 -5.81
N GLY A 353 -4.60 0.69 -5.24
CA GLY A 353 -4.39 0.61 -3.79
C GLY A 353 -3.80 1.87 -3.17
N SER A 354 -3.29 2.80 -3.98
CA SER A 354 -2.70 4.04 -3.45
C SER A 354 -3.73 4.98 -2.82
N LYS A 355 -3.25 5.87 -1.94
CA LYS A 355 -3.99 7.02 -1.41
C LYS A 355 -3.61 8.24 -2.23
N ALA A 356 -4.61 8.87 -2.86
CA ALA A 356 -4.42 10.05 -3.68
C ALA A 356 -5.47 11.09 -3.30
N SER A 357 -5.06 12.36 -3.21
CA SER A 357 -6.00 13.47 -2.99
C SER A 357 -6.95 13.64 -4.18
N LYS A 358 -6.46 13.33 -5.39
CA LYS A 358 -7.27 13.25 -6.61
C LYS A 358 -6.98 11.97 -7.36
N ASN A 359 -7.98 11.41 -8.04
CA ASN A 359 -7.83 10.10 -8.67
C ASN A 359 -6.98 10.14 -9.95
N GLU A 360 -6.92 11.28 -10.63
CA GLU A 360 -6.03 11.51 -11.78
C GLU A 360 -4.53 11.48 -11.42
N ASP A 361 -4.16 11.86 -10.19
CA ASP A 361 -2.77 11.85 -9.71
C ASP A 361 -2.16 10.43 -9.77
N ARG A 362 -3.00 9.39 -9.66
CA ARG A 362 -2.62 7.98 -9.82
C ARG A 362 -1.99 7.74 -11.19
N PHE A 363 -2.56 8.31 -12.25
CA PHE A 363 -2.02 8.17 -13.60
C PHE A 363 -0.77 9.01 -13.80
N TYR A 364 -0.72 10.24 -13.29
CA TYR A 364 0.47 11.08 -13.41
C TYR A 364 1.70 10.48 -12.71
N SER A 365 1.50 9.86 -11.55
CA SER A 365 2.60 9.31 -10.75
C SER A 365 3.02 7.90 -11.19
N ILE A 366 2.05 7.01 -11.45
CA ILE A 366 2.32 5.57 -11.56
C ILE A 366 2.46 5.10 -13.01
N LEU A 367 1.71 5.72 -13.94
CA LEU A 367 1.75 5.34 -15.35
C LEU A 367 3.14 5.51 -16.00
N PRO A 368 3.95 6.55 -15.69
CA PRO A 368 5.32 6.66 -16.21
C PRO A 368 6.25 5.50 -15.81
N LEU A 369 5.91 4.79 -14.74
CA LEU A 369 6.74 3.74 -14.13
C LEU A 369 6.40 2.35 -14.65
N SER A 370 5.28 2.20 -15.35
CA SER A 370 4.81 0.93 -15.89
C SER A 370 5.13 0.77 -17.38
N GLU A 371 4.84 -0.41 -17.92
CA GLU A 371 4.91 -0.65 -19.36
C GLU A 371 3.88 0.17 -20.18
N TYR A 372 2.87 0.71 -19.50
CA TYR A 372 1.83 1.54 -20.09
C TYR A 372 2.23 3.03 -20.20
N ARG A 373 3.48 3.40 -19.88
CA ARG A 373 3.97 4.78 -20.01
C ARG A 373 3.75 5.42 -21.39
N HIS A 374 3.68 4.61 -22.44
CA HIS A 374 3.42 5.06 -23.80
C HIS A 374 2.04 5.70 -23.97
N GLN A 375 1.09 5.40 -23.08
CA GLN A 375 -0.24 6.02 -23.05
C GLN A 375 -0.19 7.52 -22.66
N LEU A 376 0.90 7.95 -22.00
CA LEU A 376 1.18 9.38 -21.79
C LEU A 376 1.76 10.03 -23.05
N ILE A 377 2.59 9.29 -23.80
CA ILE A 377 3.30 9.79 -24.98
C ILE A 377 2.39 9.89 -26.21
N SER A 378 1.46 8.94 -26.37
CA SER A 378 0.44 9.01 -27.43
C SER A 378 -0.46 10.24 -27.29
N ALA A 379 -0.55 10.83 -26.10
CA ALA A 379 -1.20 12.12 -25.89
C ALA A 379 -0.34 13.33 -26.31
N THR A 380 0.98 13.20 -26.42
CA THR A 380 1.86 14.34 -26.74
C THR A 380 1.94 14.70 -28.23
N ASP A 381 1.56 13.81 -29.15
CA ASP A 381 1.52 14.10 -30.58
C ASP A 381 0.24 14.89 -30.96
N GLN A 382 0.38 16.22 -30.97
CA GLN A 382 -0.50 17.28 -31.53
C GLN A 382 -1.99 17.36 -31.13
N LYS A 383 -2.59 16.33 -30.52
CA LYS A 383 -3.90 16.42 -29.86
C LYS A 383 -3.76 15.96 -28.41
N LYS A 384 -3.20 16.85 -27.59
CA LYS A 384 -3.05 16.71 -26.13
C LYS A 384 -4.37 16.37 -25.45
N LYS A 385 -4.69 15.08 -25.38
CA LYS A 385 -5.58 14.55 -24.36
C LYS A 385 -4.76 14.41 -23.08
N SER A 386 -4.58 15.50 -22.34
CA SER A 386 -4.05 15.40 -20.98
C SER A 386 -4.91 14.42 -20.17
N ILE A 387 -4.35 13.80 -19.14
CA ILE A 387 -5.12 12.93 -18.22
C ILE A 387 -6.34 13.69 -17.67
N ASP A 388 -6.27 15.02 -17.56
CA ASP A 388 -7.40 15.87 -17.15
C ASP A 388 -8.65 15.68 -18.03
N GLN A 389 -8.47 15.39 -19.32
CA GLN A 389 -9.57 15.15 -20.27
C GLN A 389 -10.18 13.75 -20.14
N TRP A 390 -9.58 12.86 -19.34
CA TRP A 390 -10.16 11.55 -19.06
C TRP A 390 -11.27 11.62 -18.00
N HIS A 391 -11.46 12.78 -17.36
CA HIS A 391 -12.50 12.99 -16.33
C HIS A 391 -12.43 11.98 -15.17
N ILE A 392 -11.21 11.64 -14.74
CA ILE A 392 -10.96 10.69 -13.65
C ILE A 392 -11.31 11.35 -12.31
N THR A 393 -12.49 11.07 -11.80
CA THR A 393 -13.02 11.68 -10.57
C THR A 393 -13.17 10.66 -9.45
N THR A 394 -13.35 9.38 -9.78
CA THR A 394 -13.60 8.28 -8.84
C THR A 394 -12.71 7.07 -9.14
N ILE A 395 -12.57 6.16 -8.17
CA ILE A 395 -11.88 4.89 -8.41
C ILE A 395 -12.56 4.04 -9.51
N VAL A 396 -13.87 4.20 -9.69
CA VAL A 396 -14.63 3.57 -10.78
C VAL A 396 -14.12 4.06 -12.13
N THR A 397 -14.00 5.39 -12.31
CA THR A 397 -13.46 5.96 -13.55
C THR A 397 -11.98 5.59 -13.77
N VAL A 398 -11.18 5.39 -12.70
CA VAL A 398 -9.82 4.84 -12.81
C VAL A 398 -9.86 3.44 -13.42
N LYS A 399 -10.70 2.55 -12.90
CA LYS A 399 -10.82 1.16 -13.39
C LYS A 399 -11.33 1.08 -14.82
N VAL A 400 -12.40 1.81 -15.15
CA VAL A 400 -12.92 1.90 -16.53
C VAL A 400 -11.80 2.35 -17.47
N LYS A 401 -11.04 3.39 -17.08
CA LYS A 401 -9.94 3.88 -17.90
C LYS A 401 -8.82 2.85 -18.05
N LEU A 402 -8.52 2.06 -17.02
CA LEU A 402 -7.55 0.97 -17.10
C LEU A 402 -8.02 -0.11 -18.08
N PHE A 403 -9.31 -0.45 -18.09
CA PHE A 403 -9.87 -1.37 -19.09
C PHE A 403 -9.77 -0.85 -20.53
N GLU A 404 -9.60 0.45 -20.78
CA GLU A 404 -9.44 0.97 -22.15
C GLU A 404 -8.09 0.65 -22.79
N PHE A 405 -7.01 0.57 -22.00
CA PHE A 405 -5.65 0.53 -22.57
C PHE A 405 -4.76 -0.60 -22.05
N MET A 406 -5.13 -1.27 -20.95
CA MET A 406 -4.34 -2.37 -20.42
C MET A 406 -4.35 -3.57 -21.37
N LYS A 407 -3.32 -4.41 -21.30
CA LYS A 407 -3.31 -5.70 -21.99
C LYS A 407 -4.40 -6.62 -21.44
N ALA A 408 -4.83 -7.58 -22.26
CA ALA A 408 -5.86 -8.56 -21.89
C ALA A 408 -5.59 -9.28 -20.56
N LEU A 409 -4.33 -9.65 -20.27
CA LEU A 409 -3.97 -10.33 -19.03
C LEU A 409 -4.21 -9.43 -17.80
N ASP A 410 -3.82 -8.16 -17.87
CA ASP A 410 -4.02 -7.21 -16.76
C ASP A 410 -5.48 -6.80 -16.61
N GLN A 411 -6.23 -6.71 -17.72
CA GLN A 411 -7.68 -6.52 -17.70
C GLN A 411 -8.39 -7.69 -17.00
N LEU A 412 -8.04 -8.94 -17.35
CA LEU A 412 -8.57 -10.12 -16.67
C LEU A 412 -8.17 -10.13 -15.19
N THR A 413 -6.91 -9.86 -14.87
CA THR A 413 -6.44 -9.79 -13.48
C THR A 413 -7.27 -8.77 -12.69
N LEU A 414 -7.49 -7.57 -13.22
CA LEU A 414 -8.35 -6.57 -12.59
C LEU A 414 -9.79 -7.05 -12.42
N LEU A 415 -10.36 -7.72 -13.43
CA LEU A 415 -11.73 -8.24 -13.38
C LEU A 415 -11.90 -9.30 -12.29
N PHE A 416 -10.98 -10.27 -12.20
CA PHE A 416 -11.01 -11.33 -11.18
C PHE A 416 -10.72 -10.82 -9.78
N LEU A 417 -9.91 -9.76 -9.63
CA LEU A 417 -9.73 -9.12 -8.33
C LEU A 417 -10.96 -8.33 -7.88
N SER A 418 -11.80 -7.88 -8.83
CA SER A 418 -12.99 -7.06 -8.60
C SER A 418 -14.20 -7.91 -8.19
N PHE A 419 -14.01 -8.93 -7.34
CA PHE A 419 -15.03 -9.92 -6.96
C PHE A 419 -15.64 -9.68 -5.56
N GLN A 420 -15.35 -8.57 -4.89
CA GLN A 420 -15.99 -8.28 -3.60
C GLN A 420 -17.04 -7.16 -3.77
N GLN A 421 -18.33 -7.53 -3.85
CA GLN A 421 -19.42 -6.56 -3.78
C GLN A 421 -20.66 -7.07 -3.06
N TYR A 422 -21.14 -6.21 -2.16
CA TYR A 422 -22.49 -6.29 -1.62
C TYR A 422 -23.45 -5.29 -2.30
N THR A 423 -22.95 -4.40 -3.17
CA THR A 423 -23.73 -3.32 -3.78
C THR A 423 -23.75 -3.42 -5.30
N LEU A 424 -24.93 -3.38 -5.89
CA LEU A 424 -25.10 -3.45 -7.35
C LEU A 424 -25.12 -2.04 -7.96
N ILE A 425 -23.94 -1.53 -8.34
CA ILE A 425 -23.78 -0.23 -9.00
C ILE A 425 -23.15 -0.46 -10.38
N LEU A 426 -23.65 0.20 -11.42
CA LEU A 426 -23.06 0.11 -12.76
C LEU A 426 -21.92 1.15 -12.96
N PRO A 427 -20.83 0.80 -13.66
CA PRO A 427 -20.59 -0.53 -14.19
C PRO A 427 -20.09 -1.53 -13.15
N SER A 428 -20.71 -2.71 -13.06
CA SER A 428 -20.50 -3.64 -11.93
C SER A 428 -19.06 -4.14 -11.84
N PHE A 429 -18.41 -4.32 -13.00
CA PHE A 429 -17.01 -4.74 -13.07
C PHE A 429 -16.02 -3.67 -12.56
N ALA A 430 -16.41 -2.40 -12.51
CA ALA A 430 -15.55 -1.30 -12.07
C ALA A 430 -15.93 -0.73 -10.70
N THR A 431 -17.17 -0.95 -10.25
CA THR A 431 -17.62 -0.52 -8.92
C THR A 431 -17.19 -1.49 -7.82
N ALA A 432 -16.76 -2.69 -8.18
CA ALA A 432 -16.45 -3.73 -7.22
C ALA A 432 -15.17 -3.48 -6.42
N ASP A 433 -15.14 -3.91 -5.15
CA ASP A 433 -13.94 -3.77 -4.35
C ASP A 433 -12.87 -4.77 -4.81
N VAL A 434 -11.61 -4.36 -4.66
CA VAL A 434 -10.46 -5.15 -5.09
C VAL A 434 -9.98 -6.01 -3.93
N ALA A 435 -9.98 -7.32 -4.10
CA ALA A 435 -9.52 -8.27 -3.09
C ALA A 435 -7.98 -8.45 -3.13
N TRP A 436 -7.23 -7.54 -2.53
CA TRP A 436 -5.76 -7.51 -2.60
C TRP A 436 -5.05 -8.75 -2.04
N ALA A 437 -5.64 -9.42 -1.06
CA ALA A 437 -5.09 -10.65 -0.49
C ALA A 437 -4.90 -11.78 -1.53
N ARG A 438 -5.50 -11.63 -2.73
CA ARG A 438 -5.61 -12.67 -3.76
C ARG A 438 -4.68 -12.46 -4.96
N LEU A 439 -3.92 -11.36 -5.02
CA LEU A 439 -3.15 -11.02 -6.23
C LEU A 439 -2.06 -12.06 -6.54
N THR A 440 -1.40 -12.60 -5.53
CA THR A 440 -0.27 -13.53 -5.69
C THR A 440 -0.66 -14.85 -6.38
N GLU A 441 -1.95 -15.20 -6.37
CA GLU A 441 -2.44 -16.46 -6.93
C GLU A 441 -2.66 -16.40 -8.45
N PHE A 442 -2.86 -15.22 -9.02
CA PHE A 442 -3.30 -15.10 -10.42
C PHE A 442 -2.16 -15.28 -11.45
N GLN A 443 -0.89 -15.33 -11.03
CA GLN A 443 0.23 -15.03 -11.94
C GLN A 443 0.79 -16.20 -12.78
N GLN A 444 0.40 -17.47 -12.60
CA GLN A 444 1.11 -18.58 -13.27
C GLN A 444 0.26 -19.83 -13.56
N TYR A 445 -0.78 -19.72 -14.39
CA TYR A 445 -1.49 -20.91 -14.89
C TYR A 445 -1.18 -21.17 -16.35
N ASP A 446 -0.58 -22.33 -16.64
CA ASP A 446 -0.35 -22.83 -18.00
C ASP A 446 -1.67 -23.17 -18.73
N HIS A 447 -2.81 -23.15 -18.02
CA HIS A 447 -4.11 -23.64 -18.49
C HIS A 447 -5.22 -22.58 -18.44
N THR A 448 -4.91 -21.32 -18.75
CA THR A 448 -5.93 -20.25 -18.73
C THR A 448 -7.16 -20.55 -19.63
N ASN A 449 -8.34 -20.23 -19.11
CA ASN A 449 -9.64 -20.31 -19.79
C ASN A 449 -9.84 -19.21 -20.85
N PHE A 450 -8.78 -18.54 -21.28
CA PHE A 450 -8.81 -17.42 -22.23
C PHE A 450 -7.80 -17.63 -23.35
N ASP A 451 -8.13 -17.20 -24.57
CA ASP A 451 -7.29 -17.37 -25.75
C ASP A 451 -6.42 -16.13 -26.00
N PHE A 452 -5.24 -16.10 -25.38
CA PHE A 452 -4.27 -15.00 -25.52
C PHE A 452 -3.66 -14.86 -26.92
N SER A 453 -3.93 -15.78 -27.86
CA SER A 453 -3.56 -15.57 -29.26
C SER A 453 -4.40 -14.47 -29.94
N LYS A 454 -5.54 -14.10 -29.34
CA LYS A 454 -6.47 -13.06 -29.83
C LYS A 454 -6.87 -12.11 -28.69
N PRO A 455 -5.95 -11.30 -28.16
CA PRO A 455 -6.18 -10.50 -26.96
C PRO A 455 -7.39 -9.55 -27.08
N ASP A 456 -7.61 -8.96 -28.26
CA ASP A 456 -8.72 -8.04 -28.53
C ASP A 456 -10.10 -8.71 -28.49
N GLN A 457 -10.17 -10.05 -28.52
CA GLN A 457 -11.41 -10.82 -28.41
C GLN A 457 -11.70 -11.25 -26.97
N ILE A 458 -10.69 -11.25 -26.09
CA ILE A 458 -10.86 -11.69 -24.70
C ILE A 458 -11.68 -10.66 -23.93
N VAL A 459 -11.19 -9.42 -23.89
CA VAL A 459 -11.78 -8.32 -23.14
C VAL A 459 -11.86 -7.09 -24.04
N ALA A 460 -13.05 -6.53 -24.22
CA ALA A 460 -13.24 -5.30 -24.97
C ALA A 460 -14.20 -4.35 -24.26
N LEU A 461 -13.75 -3.15 -23.96
CA LEU A 461 -14.59 -2.10 -23.40
C LEU A 461 -15.31 -1.34 -24.52
N SER A 462 -16.62 -1.13 -24.35
CA SER A 462 -17.45 -0.37 -25.28
C SER A 462 -18.48 0.46 -24.51
N GLN A 463 -19.12 1.42 -25.17
CA GLN A 463 -20.26 2.15 -24.60
C GLN A 463 -21.54 1.77 -25.32
N ARG A 464 -22.59 1.43 -24.57
CA ARG A 464 -23.92 1.09 -25.11
C ARG A 464 -24.99 1.97 -24.51
N GLN A 465 -26.01 2.30 -25.31
CA GLN A 465 -27.18 3.01 -24.82
C GLN A 465 -28.04 2.08 -23.96
N LEU A 466 -28.54 2.60 -22.85
CA LEU A 466 -29.51 1.91 -22.00
C LEU A 466 -30.93 2.08 -22.57
N ASN A 467 -31.72 0.99 -22.57
CA ASN A 467 -32.98 0.89 -23.33
C ASN A 467 -34.08 1.91 -22.94
N ASN A 468 -33.99 2.55 -21.77
CA ASN A 468 -35.07 3.36 -21.19
C ASN A 468 -34.65 4.77 -20.73
N GLY A 469 -33.45 5.23 -21.08
CA GLY A 469 -33.00 6.59 -20.73
C GLY A 469 -33.55 7.62 -21.72
N SER A 470 -34.53 8.44 -21.31
CA SER A 470 -35.04 9.57 -22.12
C SER A 470 -33.95 10.59 -22.51
N ASN A 471 -32.76 10.50 -21.92
CA ASN A 471 -31.61 11.38 -22.14
C ASN A 471 -30.40 10.70 -22.81
N GLY A 472 -30.54 9.49 -23.36
CA GLY A 472 -29.44 8.84 -24.07
C GLY A 472 -28.31 8.36 -23.15
N ASP A 473 -28.64 7.96 -21.93
CA ASP A 473 -27.69 7.39 -20.96
C ASP A 473 -26.88 6.26 -21.61
N LYS A 474 -25.55 6.42 -21.60
CA LYS A 474 -24.60 5.39 -22.00
C LYS A 474 -24.06 4.69 -20.77
N ALA A 475 -23.91 3.38 -20.85
CA ALA A 475 -23.18 2.60 -19.86
C ALA A 475 -21.92 2.04 -20.52
N ASP A 476 -20.84 1.99 -19.75
CA ASP A 476 -19.65 1.24 -20.13
C ASP A 476 -19.96 -0.26 -20.02
N VAL A 477 -19.53 -1.03 -21.02
CA VAL A 477 -19.82 -2.45 -21.15
C VAL A 477 -18.53 -3.18 -21.45
N LEU A 478 -18.18 -4.12 -20.58
CA LEU A 478 -17.04 -5.02 -20.75
C LEU A 478 -17.50 -6.29 -21.45
N SER A 479 -17.01 -6.52 -22.66
CA SER A 479 -17.26 -7.75 -23.42
C SER A 479 -16.21 -8.78 -23.01
N LEU A 480 -16.63 -9.96 -22.55
CA LEU A 480 -15.74 -11.04 -22.09
C LEU A 480 -15.99 -12.33 -22.88
N GLN A 481 -14.95 -12.95 -23.43
CA GLN A 481 -15.04 -14.22 -24.16
C GLN A 481 -14.13 -15.30 -23.56
N PRO A 482 -14.66 -16.19 -22.68
CA PRO A 482 -13.90 -17.34 -22.18
C PRO A 482 -13.90 -18.50 -23.18
N LYS A 483 -13.05 -19.51 -22.99
CA LYS A 483 -13.07 -20.78 -23.75
C LYS A 483 -14.16 -21.72 -23.25
N MET A 484 -14.49 -21.67 -21.96
CA MET A 484 -15.51 -22.49 -21.31
C MET A 484 -16.25 -21.66 -20.26
N TYR A 485 -17.52 -21.97 -20.05
CA TYR A 485 -18.28 -21.44 -18.93
C TYR A 485 -19.33 -22.45 -18.46
N TYR A 486 -19.85 -22.23 -17.26
CA TYR A 486 -20.98 -22.98 -16.72
C TYR A 486 -22.17 -22.06 -16.63
N ARG A 487 -23.35 -22.59 -16.94
CA ARG A 487 -24.60 -21.85 -16.84
C ARG A 487 -25.59 -22.64 -16.01
N LEU A 488 -26.20 -21.93 -15.06
CA LEU A 488 -27.33 -22.38 -14.28
C LEU A 488 -28.55 -21.58 -14.72
N HIS A 489 -29.60 -22.30 -15.11
CA HIS A 489 -30.86 -21.72 -15.52
C HIS A 489 -31.83 -21.71 -14.34
N TYR A 490 -32.38 -20.55 -14.00
CA TYR A 490 -33.33 -20.43 -12.91
C TYR A 490 -34.76 -20.28 -13.39
N ASN A 491 -35.68 -20.90 -12.64
CA ASN A 491 -37.07 -20.48 -12.57
C ASN A 491 -37.23 -19.38 -11.50
N ASP A 492 -38.28 -18.56 -11.62
CA ASP A 492 -38.47 -17.34 -10.83
C ASP A 492 -38.34 -17.54 -9.30
N GLU A 493 -38.80 -18.68 -8.77
CA GLU A 493 -38.76 -18.97 -7.32
C GLU A 493 -37.33 -19.11 -6.77
N SER A 494 -36.37 -19.54 -7.59
CA SER A 494 -35.00 -19.80 -7.15
C SER A 494 -34.16 -18.52 -7.02
N ILE A 495 -34.45 -17.50 -7.82
CA ILE A 495 -33.67 -16.25 -7.88
C ILE A 495 -33.73 -15.52 -6.54
N GLN A 496 -34.91 -15.48 -5.91
CA GLN A 496 -35.10 -14.81 -4.62
C GLN A 496 -34.24 -15.47 -3.54
N LEU A 497 -34.18 -16.80 -3.54
CA LEU A 497 -33.45 -17.57 -2.54
C LEU A 497 -31.93 -17.37 -2.65
N ILE A 498 -31.43 -17.27 -3.89
CA ILE A 498 -29.99 -17.14 -4.16
C ILE A 498 -29.53 -15.71 -4.04
N THR A 499 -30.31 -14.78 -4.55
CA THR A 499 -29.92 -13.37 -4.47
C THR A 499 -29.99 -12.84 -3.04
N GLY A 500 -30.80 -13.48 -2.18
CA GLY A 500 -31.09 -12.99 -0.83
C GLY A 500 -31.83 -11.65 -0.83
N VAL A 501 -32.22 -11.17 -2.01
CA VAL A 501 -32.81 -9.86 -2.21
C VAL A 501 -34.31 -10.04 -2.11
N ALA A 502 -34.89 -9.38 -1.11
CA ALA A 502 -36.33 -9.30 -1.01
C ALA A 502 -36.89 -8.70 -2.31
N PRO A 503 -38.03 -9.20 -2.83
CA PRO A 503 -38.73 -8.63 -3.98
C PRO A 503 -39.08 -7.14 -3.85
N GLU A 504 -38.79 -6.52 -2.71
CA GLU A 504 -39.09 -5.13 -2.40
C GLU A 504 -37.84 -4.22 -2.47
N ASP A 505 -36.66 -4.74 -2.80
CA ASP A 505 -35.47 -3.90 -3.00
C ASP A 505 -35.61 -3.07 -4.28
N LYS A 506 -36.14 -1.86 -4.10
CA LYS A 506 -36.39 -0.90 -5.17
C LYS A 506 -35.12 -0.50 -5.90
N GLN A 507 -33.95 -0.47 -5.25
CA GLN A 507 -32.70 -0.05 -5.91
C GLN A 507 -32.26 -1.09 -6.94
N GLN A 508 -32.32 -2.36 -6.57
CA GLN A 508 -31.97 -3.45 -7.47
C GLN A 508 -32.96 -3.60 -8.62
N GLN A 509 -34.26 -3.46 -8.36
CA GLN A 509 -35.27 -3.43 -9.42
C GLN A 509 -35.07 -2.28 -10.40
N GLN A 510 -34.73 -1.09 -9.90
CA GLN A 510 -34.40 0.06 -10.74
C GLN A 510 -33.16 -0.23 -11.61
N LEU A 511 -32.14 -0.89 -11.05
CA LEU A 511 -30.95 -1.29 -11.79
C LEU A 511 -31.28 -2.25 -12.94
N TRP A 512 -32.03 -3.31 -12.64
CA TRP A 512 -32.48 -4.28 -13.63
C TRP A 512 -33.31 -3.62 -14.72
N HIS A 513 -34.27 -2.78 -14.34
CA HIS A 513 -35.08 -2.03 -15.29
C HIS A 513 -34.23 -1.09 -16.17
N ARG A 514 -33.18 -0.45 -15.64
CA ARG A 514 -32.23 0.36 -16.43
C ARG A 514 -31.46 -0.47 -17.44
N LEU A 515 -31.10 -1.71 -17.09
CA LEU A 515 -30.55 -2.68 -18.02
C LEU A 515 -31.60 -3.23 -18.98
N GLY A 516 -32.89 -2.90 -18.81
CA GLY A 516 -33.98 -3.51 -19.58
C GLY A 516 -34.14 -5.00 -19.28
N LEU A 517 -33.74 -5.41 -18.06
CA LEU A 517 -34.07 -6.70 -17.47
C LEU A 517 -35.36 -6.53 -16.68
N ASP A 518 -36.40 -7.25 -17.09
CA ASP A 518 -37.73 -7.18 -16.49
C ASP A 518 -37.99 -8.47 -15.72
N THR A 519 -37.99 -8.40 -14.40
CA THR A 519 -38.20 -9.57 -13.54
C THR A 519 -39.56 -10.23 -13.71
N VAL A 520 -40.54 -9.54 -14.32
CA VAL A 520 -41.90 -10.06 -14.53
C VAL A 520 -42.03 -10.69 -15.92
N HIS A 521 -41.40 -10.10 -16.93
CA HIS A 521 -41.56 -10.51 -18.33
C HIS A 521 -40.41 -11.40 -18.85
N ASP A 522 -39.22 -11.28 -18.28
CA ASP A 522 -38.08 -12.09 -18.65
C ASP A 522 -38.21 -13.47 -18.01
N ARG A 523 -38.69 -14.42 -18.82
CA ARG A 523 -38.97 -15.81 -18.42
C ARG A 523 -37.76 -16.60 -17.91
N SER A 524 -36.56 -16.03 -18.01
CA SER A 524 -35.35 -16.69 -17.54
C SER A 524 -34.32 -15.70 -17.06
N TRP A 525 -33.82 -15.98 -15.86
CA TRP A 525 -32.55 -15.46 -15.40
C TRP A 525 -31.54 -16.59 -15.42
N ASP A 526 -30.34 -16.23 -15.80
CA ASP A 526 -29.22 -17.13 -15.88
C ASP A 526 -28.13 -16.65 -14.93
N MET A 527 -27.48 -17.61 -14.31
CA MET A 527 -26.21 -17.38 -13.65
C MET A 527 -25.13 -18.08 -14.42
N VAL A 528 -24.06 -17.36 -14.69
CA VAL A 528 -22.90 -17.86 -15.44
C VAL A 528 -21.69 -17.83 -14.54
N CYS A 529 -20.97 -18.94 -14.51
CA CYS A 529 -19.69 -19.08 -13.83
C CYS A 529 -18.59 -19.22 -14.87
N ILE A 530 -17.59 -18.35 -14.80
CA ILE A 530 -16.43 -18.35 -15.72
C ILE A 530 -15.18 -18.58 -14.87
N PRO A 531 -14.60 -19.79 -14.88
CA PRO A 531 -13.35 -20.03 -14.18
C PRO A 531 -12.19 -19.34 -14.92
N ASN A 532 -11.13 -19.00 -14.18
CA ASN A 532 -9.87 -18.51 -14.71
C ASN A 532 -9.07 -19.65 -15.34
N ASP A 533 -9.11 -20.83 -14.72
CA ASP A 533 -8.38 -22.02 -15.14
C ASP A 533 -9.30 -23.01 -15.88
N TYR A 534 -8.73 -23.74 -16.82
CA TYR A 534 -9.41 -24.73 -17.63
C TYR A 534 -9.17 -26.15 -17.08
N GLY A 535 -10.21 -26.78 -16.54
CA GLY A 535 -10.13 -28.20 -16.22
C GLY A 535 -11.29 -28.75 -15.38
N PRO A 536 -11.58 -30.06 -15.45
CA PRO A 536 -12.60 -30.69 -14.59
C PRO A 536 -12.25 -30.62 -13.10
N ALA A 537 -10.96 -30.49 -12.77
CA ALA A 537 -10.48 -30.36 -11.39
C ALA A 537 -10.93 -29.03 -10.76
N ALA A 538 -11.01 -27.95 -11.53
CA ALA A 538 -11.47 -26.64 -11.05
C ALA A 538 -12.93 -26.63 -10.57
N ILE A 539 -13.73 -27.60 -11.04
CA ILE A 539 -15.15 -27.73 -10.65
C ILE A 539 -15.31 -28.50 -9.34
N ASN A 540 -14.47 -29.52 -9.14
CA ASN A 540 -14.68 -30.55 -8.12
C ASN A 540 -13.80 -30.38 -6.88
N ASP A 541 -12.89 -29.41 -6.89
CA ASP A 541 -12.04 -29.15 -5.74
C ASP A 541 -12.68 -28.07 -4.85
N PRO A 542 -13.34 -28.44 -3.74
CA PRO A 542 -13.85 -27.46 -2.78
C PRO A 542 -12.73 -26.64 -2.11
N ALA A 543 -11.46 -27.07 -2.23
CA ALA A 543 -10.30 -26.30 -1.75
C ALA A 543 -9.81 -25.27 -2.76
N LEU A 544 -10.20 -25.35 -4.04
CA LEU A 544 -10.15 -24.23 -4.99
C LEU A 544 -11.30 -23.28 -4.61
N GLU A 545 -11.12 -22.60 -3.48
CA GLU A 545 -11.99 -21.54 -2.97
C GLU A 545 -12.28 -20.47 -4.05
N ASP A 546 -13.29 -19.63 -3.79
CA ASP A 546 -13.91 -18.57 -4.60
C ASP A 546 -13.02 -17.67 -5.49
N MET A 547 -11.71 -17.81 -5.43
CA MET A 547 -10.70 -16.88 -5.95
C MET A 547 -10.41 -17.05 -7.46
N THR A 548 -10.91 -18.10 -8.09
CA THR A 548 -10.59 -18.42 -9.50
C THR A 548 -11.80 -18.35 -10.44
N LYS A 549 -12.94 -17.76 -10.04
CA LYS A 549 -14.14 -17.72 -10.90
C LYS A 549 -14.86 -16.37 -10.87
N LEU A 550 -15.37 -15.95 -12.02
CA LEU A 550 -16.32 -14.85 -12.15
C LEU A 550 -17.73 -15.42 -12.12
N LEU A 551 -18.60 -14.80 -11.32
CA LEU A 551 -20.02 -15.11 -11.31
C LEU A 551 -20.78 -13.93 -11.92
N LEU A 552 -21.56 -14.23 -12.94
CA LEU A 552 -22.39 -13.26 -13.64
C LEU A 552 -23.85 -13.60 -13.42
N LEU A 553 -24.67 -12.60 -13.11
CA LEU A 553 -26.12 -12.73 -13.04
C LEU A 553 -26.73 -11.90 -14.17
N GLY A 554 -27.68 -12.46 -14.92
CA GLY A 554 -28.27 -11.73 -16.03
C GLY A 554 -29.27 -12.53 -16.86
N ASN A 555 -29.40 -12.15 -18.13
CA ASN A 555 -30.28 -12.81 -19.08
C ASN A 555 -29.50 -13.12 -20.36
N ALA A 556 -29.44 -14.40 -20.73
CA ALA A 556 -28.66 -14.83 -21.89
C ALA A 556 -29.23 -14.38 -23.23
N GLU A 557 -30.56 -14.29 -23.37
CA GLU A 557 -31.21 -13.86 -24.62
C GLU A 557 -30.89 -12.40 -24.95
N LYS A 558 -30.87 -11.54 -23.93
CA LYS A 558 -30.53 -10.12 -24.04
C LYS A 558 -29.02 -9.87 -24.03
N ASN A 559 -28.23 -10.87 -23.60
CA ASN A 559 -26.80 -10.77 -23.33
C ASN A 559 -26.47 -9.54 -22.47
N LYS A 560 -27.09 -9.47 -21.29
CA LYS A 560 -26.84 -8.41 -20.31
C LYS A 560 -26.53 -9.05 -18.98
N TRP A 561 -25.33 -8.79 -18.50
CA TRP A 561 -24.76 -9.44 -17.32
C TRP A 561 -24.28 -8.39 -16.34
N ILE A 562 -24.39 -8.69 -15.05
CA ILE A 562 -23.74 -7.95 -13.98
C ILE A 562 -22.82 -8.89 -13.22
N LEU A 563 -21.70 -8.37 -12.74
CA LEU A 563 -20.85 -9.10 -11.81
C LEU A 563 -21.60 -9.30 -10.50
N TYR A 564 -21.65 -10.54 -10.03
CA TYR A 564 -22.46 -10.94 -8.89
C TYR A 564 -21.63 -11.71 -7.89
N THR A 565 -21.74 -11.39 -6.61
CA THR A 565 -20.92 -12.03 -5.57
C THR A 565 -21.81 -12.31 -4.38
N THR A 566 -22.00 -13.59 -4.06
CA THR A 566 -22.66 -13.99 -2.81
C THR A 566 -22.06 -15.28 -2.29
N TYR A 567 -21.91 -15.34 -0.96
CA TYR A 567 -21.57 -16.58 -0.27
C TYR A 567 -22.59 -17.68 -0.60
N SER A 568 -23.88 -17.35 -0.71
CA SER A 568 -24.95 -18.31 -0.99
C SER A 568 -24.72 -19.08 -2.30
N VAL A 569 -24.21 -18.45 -3.35
CA VAL A 569 -23.95 -19.13 -4.63
C VAL A 569 -22.85 -20.20 -4.47
N ASN A 570 -21.83 -19.94 -3.67
CA ASN A 570 -20.75 -20.91 -3.45
C ASN A 570 -21.25 -22.13 -2.67
N TYR A 571 -22.10 -21.91 -1.67
CA TYR A 571 -22.84 -23.00 -1.02
C TYR A 571 -23.66 -23.79 -2.05
N TRP A 572 -24.48 -23.12 -2.85
CA TRP A 572 -25.34 -23.79 -3.85
C TRP A 572 -24.54 -24.61 -4.88
N TRP A 573 -23.42 -24.08 -5.36
CA TRP A 573 -22.51 -24.80 -6.25
C TRP A 573 -22.03 -26.11 -5.64
N GLN A 574 -21.60 -26.08 -4.37
CA GLN A 574 -21.09 -27.25 -3.66
C GLN A 574 -22.17 -28.32 -3.44
N TYR A 575 -23.41 -27.91 -3.15
CA TYR A 575 -24.49 -28.86 -2.86
C TYR A 575 -25.23 -29.36 -4.11
N ASN A 576 -25.13 -28.68 -5.25
CA ASN A 576 -25.84 -29.08 -6.47
C ASN A 576 -25.02 -28.86 -7.76
N PRO A 577 -23.85 -29.51 -7.89
CA PRO A 577 -22.99 -29.34 -9.07
C PRO A 577 -23.65 -29.82 -10.37
N SER A 578 -24.57 -30.79 -10.30
CA SER A 578 -25.27 -31.33 -11.47
C SER A 578 -26.28 -30.37 -12.10
N ALA A 579 -26.69 -29.32 -11.37
CA ALA A 579 -27.56 -28.27 -11.91
C ALA A 579 -26.84 -27.37 -12.93
N TRP A 580 -25.50 -27.30 -12.86
CA TRP A 580 -24.69 -26.50 -13.75
C TRP A 580 -24.40 -27.25 -15.05
N LYS A 581 -24.76 -26.62 -16.17
CA LYS A 581 -24.45 -27.14 -17.50
C LYS A 581 -23.14 -26.52 -17.97
N THR A 582 -22.21 -27.35 -18.41
CA THR A 582 -20.94 -26.93 -19.00
C THR A 582 -21.13 -26.59 -20.47
N TYR A 583 -20.54 -25.48 -20.90
CA TYR A 583 -20.55 -25.03 -22.29
C TYR A 583 -19.11 -24.85 -22.77
N ASP A 584 -18.76 -25.56 -23.84
CA ASP A 584 -17.55 -25.30 -24.61
C ASP A 584 -17.79 -24.11 -25.56
N ASN A 585 -17.16 -22.99 -25.25
CA ASN A 585 -17.34 -21.74 -25.96
C ASN A 585 -16.46 -21.61 -27.21
N GLN A 586 -15.54 -22.56 -27.46
CA GLN A 586 -14.72 -22.54 -28.67
C GLN A 586 -15.56 -22.69 -29.94
N SER A 587 -16.67 -23.40 -29.85
CA SER A 587 -17.58 -23.63 -30.98
C SER A 587 -18.63 -22.52 -31.16
N THR A 588 -19.10 -21.93 -30.06
CA THR A 588 -20.21 -20.96 -30.08
C THR A 588 -19.77 -19.51 -30.16
N GLY A 589 -18.57 -19.19 -29.66
CA GLY A 589 -18.06 -17.82 -29.65
C GLY A 589 -18.93 -16.87 -28.82
N THR A 590 -19.55 -17.36 -27.75
CA THR A 590 -20.40 -16.55 -26.86
C THR A 590 -19.56 -15.46 -26.20
N VAL A 591 -20.01 -14.21 -26.30
CA VAL A 591 -19.38 -13.06 -25.66
C VAL A 591 -20.34 -12.51 -24.61
N PHE A 592 -19.89 -12.39 -23.37
CA PHE A 592 -20.68 -11.85 -22.27
C PHE A 592 -20.52 -10.33 -22.21
N ALA A 593 -21.62 -9.58 -22.39
CA ALA A 593 -21.62 -8.13 -22.19
C ALA A 593 -21.95 -7.80 -20.72
N ILE A 594 -20.90 -7.53 -19.96
CA ILE A 594 -20.93 -7.20 -18.52
C ILE A 594 -21.10 -5.70 -18.36
N TYR A 595 -22.19 -5.30 -17.73
CA TYR A 595 -22.57 -3.92 -17.52
C TYR A 595 -22.10 -3.38 -16.20
#